data_AF-A0A1D2WHS6-F1
#
_entry.id   AF-A0A1D2WHS6-F1
#
_cell.length_a   1.000
_cell.length_b   1.000
_cell.length_c   1.000
_cell.angle_alpha   90.00
_cell.angle_beta   90.00
_cell.angle_gamma   90.00
#
_symmetry.space_group_name_H-M   'P 1'
#
loop_
_entity.id
_entity.type
_entity.pdbx_description
1 polymer ?
#
loop_
_entity_poly.entity_id
_entity_poly.type
_entity_poly.pdbx_seq_one_letter_code
_entity_poly.pdbx_strand_id
1 'polypeptide(L)'
;MESNVDRLGRRMVELNNALQDKRTNPDYGFENVKSVDMLIKFVITLDGSENGINDGIYIYMNDDGSIVNAEYFVKENDDVTIISFTDEQLELIIELFSDVFTVNVD
;
A
#
# COMPACT_ATOMS: atom_id res chain seq x y z
N MET A 1 -3.54 7.16 -30.90
CA MET A 1 -3.46 6.56 -29.55
C MET A 1 -2.09 6.92 -28.99
N GLU A 2 -2.01 7.61 -27.85
CA GLU A 2 -0.72 7.79 -27.16
C GLU A 2 -0.22 6.44 -26.65
N SER A 3 1.10 6.23 -26.75
CA SER A 3 1.73 5.04 -26.19
C SER A 3 1.83 5.13 -24.66
N ASN A 4 2.04 4.00 -23.99
CA ASN A 4 2.29 3.98 -22.54
C ASN A 4 3.58 4.77 -22.18
N VAL A 5 4.55 4.83 -23.10
CA VAL A 5 5.79 5.60 -22.92
C VAL A 5 5.51 7.10 -22.92
N ASP A 6 4.66 7.59 -23.84
CA ASP A 6 4.28 9.00 -23.90
C ASP A 6 3.51 9.43 -22.65
N ARG A 7 2.61 8.57 -22.17
CA ARG A 7 1.87 8.78 -20.91
C ARG A 7 2.80 8.87 -19.70
N LEU A 8 3.78 7.97 -19.61
CA LEU A 8 4.79 8.01 -18.54
C LEU A 8 5.60 9.31 -18.59
N GLY A 9 6.03 9.73 -19.79
CA GLY A 9 6.75 10.98 -19.97
C GLY A 9 5.98 12.19 -19.43
N ARG A 10 4.68 12.28 -19.75
CA ARG A 10 3.81 13.35 -19.22
C ARG A 10 3.69 13.29 -17.68
N ARG A 11 3.50 12.11 -17.11
CA ARG A 11 3.44 11.92 -15.64
C ARG A 11 4.74 12.36 -14.96
N MET A 12 5.90 12.06 -15.54
CA MET A 12 7.18 12.49 -14.97
C MET A 12 7.35 14.01 -14.95
N VAL A 13 6.86 14.71 -15.97
CA VAL A 13 6.85 16.19 -15.99
C VAL A 13 5.92 16.73 -14.90
N GLU A 14 4.72 16.18 -14.75
CA GLU A 14 3.76 16.57 -13.70
C GLU A 14 4.36 16.39 -12.30
N LEU A 15 4.98 15.24 -12.02
CA LEU A 15 5.65 14.96 -10.75
C LEU A 15 6.84 15.89 -10.48
N ASN A 16 7.64 16.19 -11.51
CA ASN A 16 8.76 17.11 -11.35
C ASN A 16 8.29 18.53 -11.03
N ASN A 17 7.21 19.00 -11.65
CA ASN A 17 6.62 20.30 -11.35
C ASN A 17 6.10 20.34 -9.89
N ALA A 18 5.36 19.32 -9.47
CA ALA A 18 4.89 19.20 -8.08
C ALA A 18 6.04 19.20 -7.06
N LEU A 19 7.18 18.58 -7.39
CA LEU A 19 8.37 18.60 -6.55
C LEU A 19 8.97 20.02 -6.42
N GLN A 20 8.95 20.82 -7.49
CA GLN A 20 9.42 22.21 -7.43
C GLN A 20 8.47 23.08 -6.62
N ASP A 21 7.16 22.87 -6.76
CA ASP A 21 6.15 23.55 -5.94
C ASP A 21 6.36 23.25 -4.46
N LYS A 22 6.61 21.98 -4.10
CA LYS A 22 6.95 21.58 -2.72
C LYS A 22 8.23 22.21 -2.18
N ARG A 23 9.25 22.41 -3.02
CA ARG A 23 10.50 23.06 -2.61
C ARG A 23 10.33 24.56 -2.35
N THR A 24 9.35 25.18 -3.01
CA THR A 24 9.14 26.63 -2.96
C THR A 24 7.98 27.02 -2.02
N ASN A 25 7.10 26.07 -1.71
CA ASN A 25 5.99 26.21 -0.77
C ASN A 25 6.02 25.09 0.29
N PRO A 26 6.37 25.40 1.55
CA PRO A 26 6.38 24.43 2.65
C PRO A 26 5.02 23.76 2.90
N ASP A 27 3.92 24.43 2.56
CA ASP A 27 2.55 23.95 2.76
C ASP A 27 2.03 23.12 1.57
N TYR A 28 2.85 22.88 0.54
CA TYR A 28 2.47 21.99 -0.56
C TYR A 28 2.46 20.55 -0.08
N GLY A 29 1.28 20.11 0.37
CA GLY A 29 1.01 18.74 0.77
C GLY A 29 0.81 17.82 -0.43
N PHE A 30 0.81 16.52 -0.13
CA PHE A 30 0.71 15.44 -1.12
C PHE A 30 -0.63 15.45 -1.88
N GLU A 31 -1.70 15.90 -1.22
CA GLU A 31 -3.04 16.10 -1.76
C GLU A 31 -3.10 17.07 -2.96
N ASN A 32 -2.08 17.93 -3.12
CA ASN A 32 -1.98 18.87 -4.22
C ASN A 32 -1.35 18.25 -5.48
N VAL A 33 -0.79 17.04 -5.37
CA VAL A 33 -0.30 16.26 -6.51
C VAL A 33 -1.51 15.67 -7.23
N LYS A 34 -2.05 16.42 -8.21
CA LYS A 34 -3.13 15.94 -9.08
C LYS A 34 -2.75 14.57 -9.64
N SER A 35 -3.49 13.52 -9.25
CA SER A 35 -3.43 12.13 -9.76
C SER A 35 -2.82 11.06 -8.84
N VAL A 36 -2.72 11.28 -7.53
CA VAL A 36 -2.29 10.20 -6.63
C VAL A 36 -3.42 9.76 -5.73
N ASP A 37 -4.10 8.68 -6.11
CA ASP A 37 -4.81 7.82 -5.17
C ASP A 37 -3.75 6.94 -4.50
N MET A 38 -3.56 7.10 -3.18
CA MET A 38 -2.56 6.32 -2.44
C MET A 38 -3.21 5.03 -1.91
N LEU A 39 -2.58 3.90 -2.23
CA LEU A 39 -2.81 2.64 -1.56
C LEU A 39 -1.48 2.15 -1.01
N ILE A 40 -1.39 2.03 0.31
CA ILE A 40 -0.22 1.51 1.01
C ILE A 40 -0.42 0.00 1.21
N LYS A 41 0.58 -0.79 0.83
CA LYS A 41 0.60 -2.23 1.08
C LYS A 41 1.63 -2.54 2.15
N PHE A 42 1.17 -3.03 3.30
CA PHE A 42 2.02 -3.61 4.33
C PHE A 42 2.19 -5.11 4.07
N VAL A 43 3.41 -5.61 4.31
CA VAL A 43 3.73 -7.03 4.26
C VAL A 43 4.07 -7.47 5.67
N ILE A 44 3.22 -8.29 6.25
CA ILE A 44 3.42 -8.88 7.57
C ILE A 44 3.80 -10.33 7.36
N THR A 45 5.05 -10.68 7.65
CA THR A 45 5.50 -12.07 7.63
C THR A 45 5.08 -12.74 8.94
N LEU A 46 4.44 -13.90 8.83
CA LEU A 46 4.13 -14.71 10.00
C LEU A 46 5.32 -15.67 10.20
N ASP A 47 5.99 -15.57 11.34
CA ASP A 47 7.11 -16.46 11.64
C ASP A 47 6.56 -17.84 12.04
N GLY A 48 6.45 -18.72 11.05
CA GLY A 48 6.00 -20.12 11.16
C GLY A 48 7.14 -21.13 11.04
N SER A 49 7.05 -22.23 11.78
CA SER A 49 8.10 -23.25 11.93
C SER A 49 8.26 -24.24 10.76
N GLU A 50 7.58 -24.03 9.63
CA GLU A 50 7.63 -24.95 8.50
C GLU A 50 8.78 -24.60 7.53
N ASN A 51 9.77 -25.50 7.48
CA ASN A 51 10.95 -25.31 6.64
C ASN A 51 10.57 -25.14 5.17
N GLY A 52 10.87 -23.96 4.62
CA GLY A 52 10.70 -23.67 3.19
C GLY A 52 9.35 -23.06 2.81
N ILE A 53 8.48 -22.80 3.78
CA ILE A 53 7.23 -22.06 3.59
C ILE A 53 7.39 -20.69 4.24
N ASN A 54 7.21 -19.62 3.47
CA ASN A 54 7.15 -18.26 3.99
C ASN A 54 5.75 -17.72 3.76
N ASP A 55 4.98 -17.51 4.82
CA ASP A 55 3.63 -17.01 4.72
C ASP A 55 3.45 -15.70 5.48
N GLY A 56 2.28 -15.10 5.27
CA GLY A 56 1.99 -13.82 5.87
C GLY A 56 0.73 -13.16 5.36
N ILE A 57 0.56 -11.89 5.73
CA ILE A 57 -0.62 -11.10 5.43
C ILE A 57 -0.18 -9.84 4.69
N TYR A 58 -0.82 -9.59 3.56
CA TYR A 58 -0.84 -8.28 2.91
C TYR A 58 -1.99 -7.47 3.48
N ILE A 59 -1.70 -6.27 3.99
CA ILE A 59 -2.71 -5.31 4.43
C ILE A 59 -2.67 -4.11 3.51
N TYR A 60 -3.83 -3.71 3.00
CA TYR A 60 -3.99 -2.58 2.10
C TYR A 60 -4.70 -1.44 2.84
N MET A 61 -4.07 -0.29 2.87
CA MET A 61 -4.54 0.92 3.55
C MET A 61 -4.67 2.06 2.55
N ASN A 62 -5.77 2.80 2.62
CA ASN A 62 -5.99 3.99 1.81
C ASN A 62 -5.26 5.22 2.41
N ASP A 63 -5.48 6.38 1.81
CA ASP A 63 -4.90 7.66 2.22
C ASP A 63 -5.46 8.23 3.53
N ASP A 64 -6.65 7.80 3.96
CA ASP A 64 -7.25 8.20 5.24
C ASP A 64 -6.75 7.36 6.44
N GLY A 65 -5.90 6.35 6.19
CA GLY A 65 -5.35 5.47 7.22
C GLY A 65 -6.21 4.25 7.53
N SER A 66 -7.34 4.06 6.85
CA SER A 66 -8.21 2.88 7.01
C SER A 66 -7.69 1.69 6.24
N ILE A 67 -7.73 0.52 6.88
CA ILE A 67 -7.52 -0.76 6.20
C ILE A 67 -8.73 -1.03 5.32
N VAL A 68 -8.52 -1.11 4.00
CA VAL A 68 -9.58 -1.35 3.01
C VAL A 68 -9.63 -2.79 2.52
N ASN A 69 -8.54 -3.54 2.67
CA ASN A 69 -8.48 -4.96 2.32
C ASN A 69 -7.31 -5.66 3.01
N ALA A 70 -7.36 -6.99 3.07
CA ALA A 70 -6.24 -7.84 3.44
C ALA A 70 -6.26 -9.15 2.66
N GLU A 71 -5.10 -9.77 2.47
CA GLU A 71 -4.94 -11.05 1.79
C GLU A 71 -3.87 -11.89 2.49
N TYR A 72 -4.11 -13.19 2.61
CA TYR A 72 -3.08 -14.13 3.05
C TYR A 72 -2.20 -14.51 1.86
N PHE A 73 -0.89 -14.54 2.05
CA PHE A 73 0.04 -15.04 1.06
C PHE A 73 0.82 -16.23 1.61
N VAL A 74 1.11 -17.18 0.71
CA VAL A 74 2.03 -18.28 0.97
C VAL A 74 3.05 -18.30 -0.15
N LYS A 75 4.33 -18.30 0.21
CA LYS A 75 5.44 -18.45 -0.72
C LYS A 75 6.12 -19.81 -0.52
N GLU A 76 6.08 -20.62 -1.57
CA GLU A 76 6.67 -21.97 -1.63
C GLU A 76 7.46 -22.11 -2.93
N ASN A 77 8.72 -22.52 -2.88
CA ASN A 77 9.53 -22.81 -4.07
C ASN A 77 9.51 -21.71 -5.17
N ASP A 78 9.51 -20.44 -4.74
CA ASP A 78 9.38 -19.23 -5.57
C ASP A 78 8.01 -18.95 -6.19
N ASP A 79 7.02 -19.82 -5.97
CA ASP A 79 5.62 -19.55 -6.28
C ASP A 79 4.94 -18.81 -5.12
N VAL A 80 4.09 -17.84 -5.45
CA VAL A 80 3.30 -17.08 -4.47
C VAL A 80 1.82 -17.35 -4.72
N THR A 81 1.16 -17.92 -3.70
CA THR A 81 -0.29 -18.08 -3.67
C THR A 81 -0.90 -16.95 -2.84
N ILE A 82 -1.96 -16.33 -3.36
CA ILE A 82 -2.71 -15.27 -2.67
C ILE A 82 -4.13 -15.79 -2.41
N ILE A 83 -4.57 -15.68 -1.17
CA ILE A 83 -5.88 -16.12 -0.71
C ILE A 83 -6.60 -14.91 -0.10
N SER A 84 -7.75 -14.55 -0.67
CA SER A 84 -8.61 -13.51 -0.11
C SER A 84 -9.30 -14.03 1.15
N PHE A 85 -9.37 -13.18 2.17
CA PHE A 85 -10.15 -13.46 3.37
C PHE A 85 -11.65 -13.37 3.09
N THR A 86 -12.45 -14.09 3.88
CA THR A 86 -13.89 -13.82 3.98
C THR A 86 -14.13 -12.51 4.71
N ASP A 87 -15.35 -11.95 4.61
CA ASP A 87 -15.70 -10.71 5.31
C ASP A 87 -15.45 -10.81 6.83
N GLU A 88 -15.87 -11.92 7.47
CA GLU A 88 -15.65 -12.16 8.91
C GLU A 88 -14.15 -12.24 9.27
N GLN A 89 -13.33 -12.85 8.41
CA GLN A 89 -11.88 -12.93 8.62
C GLN A 89 -11.22 -11.56 8.43
N LEU A 90 -11.66 -10.80 7.44
CA LEU A 90 -11.18 -9.46 7.17
C LEU A 90 -11.48 -8.52 8.35
N GLU A 91 -12.69 -8.58 8.92
CA GLU A 91 -13.07 -7.82 10.11
C GLU A 91 -12.11 -8.10 11.28
N LEU A 92 -11.77 -9.37 11.52
CA LEU A 92 -10.82 -9.75 12.57
C LEU A 92 -9.41 -9.19 12.32
N ILE A 93 -8.94 -9.18 11.07
CA ILE A 93 -7.66 -8.57 10.70
C ILE A 93 -7.70 -7.05 10.90
N ILE A 94 -8.78 -6.39 10.50
CA ILE A 94 -8.95 -4.95 10.68
C ILE A 94 -8.88 -4.61 12.18
N GLU A 95 -9.61 -5.34 13.04
CA GLU A 95 -9.60 -5.11 14.49
C GLU A 95 -8.23 -5.36 15.12
N LEU A 96 -7.53 -6.42 14.71
CA LEU A 96 -6.22 -6.76 15.27
C LEU A 96 -5.14 -5.72 14.91
N PHE A 97 -5.21 -5.16 13.71
CA PHE A 97 -4.17 -4.28 13.17
C PHE A 97 -4.53 -2.79 13.19
N SER A 98 -5.75 -2.42 13.60
CA SER A 98 -6.16 -1.00 13.69
C SER A 98 -5.19 -0.17 14.52
N ASP A 99 -4.76 -0.73 15.65
CA ASP A 99 -3.91 -0.02 16.63
C ASP A 99 -2.45 0.07 16.20
N VAL A 100 -1.99 -0.89 15.38
CA VAL A 100 -0.59 -0.95 14.91
C VAL A 100 -0.27 0.19 13.96
N PHE A 101 -1.25 0.59 13.14
CA PHE A 101 -1.09 1.65 12.14
C PHE A 101 -1.65 2.99 12.57
N THR A 102 -2.28 3.07 13.74
CA THR A 102 -2.62 4.34 14.36
C THR A 102 -1.31 5.04 14.76
N VAL A 103 -0.77 5.85 13.86
CA VAL A 103 0.35 6.74 14.18
C VAL A 103 -0.18 7.73 15.21
N ASN A 104 0.16 7.53 16.49
CA ASN A 104 0.05 8.61 17.47
C ASN A 104 0.96 9.74 16.99
N VAL A 105 0.34 10.78 16.43
CA VAL A 105 1.01 12.05 16.18
C VAL A 105 1.01 12.79 17.52
N ASP A 106 2.03 12.53 18.34
CA ASP A 106 2.41 13.41 19.45
C ASP A 106 3.26 14.58 18.94
#